data_AF-A0A8S3QEK6-F1
#
_entry.id   AF-A0A8S3QEK6-F1
#
_cell.length_a   1.000
_cell.length_b   1.000
_cell.length_c   1.000
_cell.angle_alpha   90.00
_cell.angle_beta   90.00
_cell.angle_gamma   90.00
#
_symmetry.space_group_name_H-M   'P 1'
#
loop_
_entity.id
_entity.type
_entity.pdbx_description
1 polymer ?
#
loop_
_entity_poly.entity_id
_entity_poly.type
_entity_poly.pdbx_seq_one_letter_code
_entity_poly.pdbx_strand_id
1 'polypeptide(L)'
;MFLGCWKGTWGRNCSELCPANCINQNCYPETGLCVWGCDAQNCLNNQCDNKTGVCTDGCEIGQTGQYCNKRRAKVYKRKKQKPKIRSFKTNQASKRCKEAFAKWKANERPTSSNNKIYCDMKFAKYELRKTCRIEIAMKVLNDRQEILDARTKHDQIFYKLLGKKES
;
A
#
# COMPACT_ATOMS: atom_id res chain seq x y z
N MET A 1 -14.06 40.59 40.04
CA MET A 1 -12.77 39.94 39.71
C MET A 1 -13.09 38.86 38.67
N PHE A 2 -12.81 39.12 37.39
CA PHE A 2 -13.28 38.23 36.32
C PHE A 2 -12.46 36.93 36.33
N LEU A 3 -13.16 35.81 36.57
CA LEU A 3 -12.63 34.45 36.46
C LEU A 3 -12.29 34.16 35.00
N GLY A 4 -11.04 34.38 34.62
CA GLY A 4 -10.50 33.80 33.41
C GLY A 4 -10.44 32.27 33.54
N CYS A 5 -10.67 31.56 32.44
CA CYS A 5 -10.45 30.13 32.39
C CYS A 5 -8.97 29.77 32.55
N TRP A 6 -8.72 28.54 33.01
CA TRP A 6 -7.38 27.99 33.13
C TRP A 6 -6.76 27.89 31.75
N LYS A 7 -5.43 27.99 31.67
CA LYS A 7 -4.70 27.87 30.40
C LYS A 7 -5.10 26.57 29.70
N GLY A 8 -5.44 26.66 28.41
CA GLY A 8 -5.90 25.52 27.62
C GLY A 8 -7.41 25.27 27.67
N THR A 9 -8.20 26.12 28.34
CA THR A 9 -9.67 25.99 28.42
C THR A 9 -10.39 27.31 28.15
N TRP A 10 -11.62 27.24 27.64
CA TRP A 10 -12.51 28.37 27.38
C TRP A 10 -13.99 27.99 27.52
N GLY A 11 -14.88 28.97 27.36
CA GLY A 11 -16.31 28.77 27.39
C GLY A 11 -16.91 28.83 28.79
N ARG A 12 -18.22 28.54 28.89
CA ARG A 12 -18.96 28.63 30.16
C ARG A 12 -18.43 27.58 31.14
N ASN A 13 -17.94 28.01 32.29
CA ASN A 13 -17.27 27.15 33.28
C ASN A 13 -16.02 26.44 32.75
N CYS A 14 -15.39 26.93 31.67
CA CYS A 14 -14.15 26.37 31.14
C CYS A 14 -14.28 24.91 30.68
N SER A 15 -15.47 24.55 30.18
CA SER A 15 -15.78 23.19 29.73
C SER A 15 -15.12 22.82 28.40
N GLU A 16 -14.75 23.81 27.58
CA GLU A 16 -14.17 23.59 26.26
C GLU A 16 -12.65 23.67 26.32
N LEU A 17 -11.97 22.82 25.56
CA LEU A 17 -10.52 22.88 25.40
C LEU A 17 -10.15 23.91 24.32
N CYS A 18 -9.08 24.65 24.55
CA CYS A 18 -8.50 25.49 23.51
C CYS A 18 -8.10 24.63 22.31
N PRO A 19 -8.22 25.15 21.08
CA PRO A 19 -7.70 24.48 19.90
C PRO A 19 -6.25 24.05 20.07
N ALA A 20 -5.92 22.81 19.66
CA ALA A 20 -4.58 22.24 19.82
C ALA A 20 -3.49 23.03 19.09
N ASN A 21 -3.89 23.77 18.06
CA ASN A 21 -3.02 24.62 17.26
C ASN A 21 -2.89 26.04 17.80
N CYS A 22 -3.57 26.44 18.88
CA CYS A 22 -3.26 27.73 19.49
C CYS A 22 -1.82 27.71 20.02
N ILE A 23 -1.06 28.75 19.74
CA ILE A 23 0.30 28.88 20.26
C ILE A 23 0.25 28.79 21.78
N ASN A 24 1.01 27.86 22.35
CA ASN A 24 1.02 27.56 23.79
C ASN A 24 -0.34 27.16 24.37
N GLN A 25 -1.28 26.66 23.56
CA GLN A 25 -2.68 26.40 23.95
C GLN A 25 -3.35 27.63 24.60
N ASN A 26 -2.97 28.82 24.15
CA ASN A 26 -3.48 30.07 24.71
C ASN A 26 -4.65 30.58 23.87
N CYS A 27 -5.85 30.53 24.44
CA CYS A 27 -7.06 31.04 23.81
C CYS A 27 -7.84 31.97 24.74
N TYR A 28 -8.63 32.87 24.15
CA TYR A 28 -9.47 33.80 24.90
C TYR A 28 -10.56 33.02 25.65
N PRO A 29 -10.74 33.25 26.96
CA PRO A 29 -11.65 32.45 27.79
C PRO A 29 -13.12 32.60 27.38
N GLU A 30 -13.49 33.71 26.75
CA GLU A 30 -14.87 34.00 26.32
C GLU A 30 -15.20 33.45 24.92
N THR A 31 -14.21 33.40 24.03
CA THR A 31 -14.45 33.15 22.59
C THR A 31 -13.74 31.92 22.05
N GLY A 32 -12.76 31.36 22.77
CA GLY A 32 -11.95 30.22 22.29
C GLY A 32 -10.94 30.56 21.20
N LEU A 33 -10.89 31.83 20.78
CA LEU A 33 -9.96 32.36 19.78
C LEU A 33 -8.51 32.29 20.29
N CYS A 34 -7.57 31.88 19.44
CA CYS A 34 -6.16 31.86 19.85
C CYS A 34 -5.63 33.28 20.10
N VAL A 35 -5.08 33.53 21.29
CA VAL A 35 -4.61 34.88 21.70
C VAL A 35 -3.42 35.33 20.86
N TRP A 36 -2.51 34.41 20.55
CA TRP A 36 -1.29 34.68 19.79
C TRP A 36 -1.36 34.16 18.35
N GLY A 37 -2.57 33.79 17.89
CA GLY A 37 -2.76 33.07 16.64
C GLY A 37 -2.48 31.57 16.77
N CYS A 38 -2.53 30.89 15.63
CA CYS A 38 -2.34 29.46 15.53
C CYS A 38 -0.92 29.11 15.04
N ASP A 39 -0.36 28.02 15.56
CA ASP A 39 0.95 27.47 15.21
C ASP A 39 0.86 26.82 13.82
N ALA A 40 1.02 27.66 12.80
CA ALA A 40 0.81 27.29 11.41
C ALA A 40 2.00 26.55 10.78
N GLN A 41 3.01 26.14 11.55
CA GLN A 41 4.26 25.51 11.07
C GLN A 41 4.05 24.30 10.14
N ASN A 42 2.87 23.67 10.16
CA ASN A 42 2.53 22.53 9.32
C ASN A 42 1.34 22.78 8.38
N CYS A 43 0.76 23.99 8.41
CA CYS A 43 -0.30 24.41 7.51
C CYS A 43 0.31 24.93 6.20
N LEU A 44 -0.33 24.63 5.08
CA LEU A 44 0.07 25.21 3.81
C LEU A 44 -0.06 26.73 3.87
N ASN A 45 0.95 27.45 3.35
CA ASN A 45 1.03 28.92 3.37
C ASN A 45 0.97 29.55 4.77
N ASN A 46 1.21 28.77 5.84
CA ASN A 46 1.01 29.20 7.22
C ASN A 46 -0.40 29.77 7.49
N GLN A 47 -1.42 29.31 6.75
CA GLN A 47 -2.80 29.76 6.94
C GLN A 47 -3.61 28.80 7.81
N CYS A 48 -4.15 29.34 8.89
CA CYS A 48 -5.06 28.64 9.79
C CYS A 48 -6.14 29.60 10.31
N ASP A 49 -7.32 29.03 10.57
CA ASP A 49 -8.43 29.73 11.16
C ASP A 49 -8.13 30.02 12.64
N ASN A 50 -8.29 31.27 13.06
CA ASN A 50 -7.93 31.73 14.41
C ASN A 50 -8.91 31.28 15.50
N LYS A 51 -10.14 30.87 15.14
CA LYS A 51 -11.18 30.38 16.06
C LYS A 51 -11.02 28.90 16.34
N THR A 52 -10.72 28.15 15.29
CA THR A 52 -10.70 26.69 15.33
C THR A 52 -9.30 26.11 15.30
N GLY A 53 -8.28 26.89 14.90
CA GLY A 53 -6.91 26.43 14.69
C GLY A 53 -6.74 25.52 13.47
N VAL A 54 -7.79 25.34 12.65
CA VAL A 54 -7.81 24.44 11.48
C VAL A 54 -7.06 25.08 10.31
N CYS A 55 -6.22 24.32 9.62
CA CYS A 55 -5.53 24.82 8.42
C CYS A 55 -6.52 24.92 7.25
N THR A 56 -6.68 26.11 6.67
CA THR A 56 -7.66 26.37 5.59
C THR A 56 -7.18 25.89 4.23
N ASP A 57 -5.88 26.05 3.96
CA ASP A 57 -5.24 25.68 2.70
C ASP A 57 -4.74 24.23 2.67
N GLY A 58 -5.00 23.49 3.75
CA GLY A 58 -4.52 22.12 3.95
C GLY A 58 -3.14 22.06 4.61
N CYS A 59 -2.48 20.90 4.48
CA CYS A 59 -1.24 20.58 5.18
C CYS A 59 -0.03 20.58 4.25
N GLU A 60 1.13 20.93 4.81
CA GLU A 60 2.41 20.70 4.14
C GLU A 60 2.68 19.21 3.86
N ILE A 61 3.59 18.95 2.92
CA ILE A 61 3.90 17.60 2.44
C ILE A 61 4.34 16.71 3.61
N GLY A 62 3.60 15.62 3.82
CA GLY A 62 3.93 14.64 4.85
C GLY A 62 3.22 14.86 6.19
N GLN A 63 2.35 15.87 6.28
CA GLN A 63 1.45 16.08 7.40
C GLN A 63 -0.01 15.72 7.02
N THR A 64 -0.85 15.48 8.02
CA THR A 64 -2.27 15.13 7.83
C THR A 64 -3.13 15.51 9.04
N GLY A 65 -4.45 15.46 8.88
CA GLY A 65 -5.45 15.90 9.86
C GLY A 65 -5.85 17.36 9.69
N GLN A 66 -6.91 17.78 10.38
CA GLN A 66 -7.44 19.17 10.33
C GLN A 66 -6.44 20.20 10.85
N TYR A 67 -5.52 19.76 11.71
CA TYR A 67 -4.52 20.58 12.37
C TYR A 67 -3.11 20.37 11.85
N CYS A 68 -2.92 19.47 10.86
CA CYS A 68 -1.62 19.11 10.30
C CYS A 68 -0.53 18.71 11.33
N ASN A 69 -0.95 18.29 12.52
CA ASN A 69 -0.09 17.87 13.61
C ASN A 69 0.23 16.37 13.59
N LYS A 70 -0.39 15.61 12.68
CA LYS A 70 -0.12 14.18 12.50
C LYS A 70 0.84 14.01 11.34
N ARG A 71 2.00 13.43 11.60
CA ARG A 71 2.86 12.94 10.53
C ARG A 71 2.09 11.90 9.73
N ARG A 72 1.94 12.12 8.43
CA ARG A 72 1.40 11.14 7.50
C ARG A 72 2.27 9.89 7.67
N ALA A 73 1.69 8.83 8.22
CA ALA A 73 2.39 7.57 8.35
C ALA A 73 2.99 7.27 6.98
N LYS A 74 4.31 7.07 6.92
CA LYS A 74 4.93 6.55 5.71
C LYS A 74 4.09 5.34 5.36
N VAL A 75 3.35 5.41 4.26
CA VAL A 75 2.88 4.21 3.62
C VAL A 75 4.17 3.57 3.10
N TYR A 76 4.93 2.94 4.00
CA TYR A 76 5.63 1.74 3.64
C TYR A 76 4.56 0.98 2.91
N LYS A 77 4.73 0.83 1.59
CA LYS A 77 3.93 -0.13 0.85
C LYS A 77 4.11 -1.38 1.69
N ARG A 78 3.11 -1.74 2.51
CA ARG A 78 3.01 -3.09 3.06
C ARG A 78 3.22 -3.88 1.79
N LYS A 79 4.33 -4.64 1.70
CA LYS A 79 4.45 -5.66 0.66
C LYS A 79 3.11 -6.32 0.74
N LYS A 80 2.23 -6.13 -0.25
CA LYS A 80 0.91 -6.77 -0.24
C LYS A 80 1.29 -8.21 0.02
N GLN A 81 0.97 -8.73 1.21
CA GLN A 81 1.03 -10.16 1.39
C GLN A 81 -0.03 -10.58 0.40
N LYS A 82 0.43 -10.99 -0.79
CA LYS A 82 -0.44 -11.64 -1.75
C LYS A 82 -1.15 -12.68 -0.89
N PRO A 83 -2.49 -12.75 -0.93
CA PRO A 83 -3.19 -13.81 -0.25
C PRO A 83 -2.42 -15.09 -0.59
N LYS A 84 -1.96 -15.81 0.44
CA LYS A 84 -1.45 -17.16 0.26
C LYS A 84 -2.65 -17.97 -0.20
N ILE A 85 -3.04 -17.81 -1.46
CA ILE A 85 -3.79 -18.82 -2.18
C ILE A 85 -2.87 -20.01 -2.04
N ARG A 86 -3.31 -20.97 -1.20
CA ARG A 86 -2.68 -22.28 -1.04
C ARG A 86 -2.23 -22.68 -2.42
N SER A 87 -0.92 -22.73 -2.65
CA SER A 87 -0.37 -23.02 -3.97
C SER A 87 -0.98 -24.34 -4.39
N PHE A 88 -1.95 -24.29 -5.30
CA PHE A 88 -2.31 -25.48 -6.06
C PHE A 88 -0.99 -25.92 -6.67
N LYS A 89 -0.56 -27.13 -6.27
CA LYS A 89 0.72 -27.79 -6.52
C LYS A 89 1.53 -27.07 -7.59
N THR A 90 2.73 -26.58 -7.24
CA THR A 90 3.65 -25.91 -8.18
C THR A 90 3.53 -26.53 -9.56
N ASN A 91 2.88 -25.79 -10.45
CA ASN A 91 2.53 -26.27 -11.78
C ASN A 91 3.81 -26.82 -12.43
N GLN A 92 3.76 -28.03 -13.00
CA GLN A 92 4.92 -28.71 -13.60
C GLN A 92 5.69 -27.79 -14.57
N ALA A 93 4.99 -26.88 -15.27
CA ALA A 93 5.59 -25.82 -16.08
C ALA A 93 6.46 -24.84 -15.26
N SER A 94 5.97 -24.39 -14.09
CA SER A 94 6.75 -23.56 -13.15
C SER A 94 7.98 -24.29 -12.60
N LYS A 95 7.90 -25.61 -12.38
CA LYS A 95 9.06 -26.42 -11.97
C LYS A 95 10.11 -26.49 -13.08
N ARG A 96 9.70 -26.77 -14.32
CA ARG A 96 10.57 -26.78 -15.51
C ARG A 96 11.26 -25.42 -15.72
N CYS A 97 10.54 -24.31 -15.58
CA CYS A 97 11.14 -22.98 -15.69
C CYS A 97 12.19 -22.70 -14.61
N LYS A 98 11.95 -23.15 -13.37
CA LYS A 98 12.91 -22.99 -12.27
C LYS A 98 14.18 -23.79 -12.52
N GLU A 99 14.04 -25.03 -13.00
CA GLU A 99 15.16 -25.90 -13.35
C GLU A 99 15.97 -25.32 -14.53
N ALA A 100 15.31 -24.85 -15.58
CA ALA A 100 15.99 -24.19 -16.71
C ALA A 100 16.77 -22.94 -16.27
N PHE A 101 16.20 -22.15 -15.36
CA PHE A 101 16.88 -20.97 -14.81
C PHE A 101 18.04 -21.34 -13.88
N ALA A 102 17.93 -22.44 -13.12
CA ALA A 102 19.01 -22.96 -12.29
C ALA A 102 20.18 -23.46 -13.15
N LYS A 103 19.89 -24.20 -14.22
CA LYS A 103 20.89 -24.63 -15.22
C LYS A 103 21.57 -23.43 -15.88
N TRP A 104 20.81 -22.42 -16.30
CA TRP A 104 21.39 -21.18 -16.85
C TRP A 104 22.34 -20.47 -15.86
N LYS A 105 22.03 -20.50 -14.55
CA LYS A 105 22.90 -19.94 -13.52
C LYS A 105 24.18 -20.74 -13.29
N ALA A 106 24.13 -22.06 -13.48
CA ALA A 106 25.25 -22.95 -13.23
C ALA A 106 26.36 -22.83 -14.29
N ASN A 107 26.03 -22.40 -15.50
CA ASN A 107 26.96 -22.29 -16.63
C ASN A 107 27.88 -21.04 -16.58
N GLU A 108 28.32 -20.66 -15.37
CA GLU A 108 29.21 -19.52 -15.06
C GLU A 108 28.71 -18.13 -15.51
N ARG A 109 28.79 -17.14 -14.62
CA ARG A 109 28.30 -15.77 -14.89
C ARG A 109 29.45 -14.90 -15.40
N PRO A 110 29.42 -14.36 -16.63
CA PRO A 110 30.44 -13.44 -17.10
C PRO A 110 30.45 -12.19 -16.22
N THR A 111 31.65 -11.76 -15.80
CA THR A 111 31.87 -10.63 -14.89
C THR A 111 32.15 -9.31 -15.61
N SER A 112 32.28 -9.30 -16.94
CA SER A 112 32.62 -8.10 -17.73
C SER A 112 31.51 -7.70 -18.70
N SER A 113 31.10 -6.43 -18.65
CA SER A 113 30.00 -5.84 -19.44
C SER A 113 30.33 -5.56 -20.91
N ASN A 114 31.60 -5.64 -21.32
CA ASN A 114 32.05 -5.28 -22.68
C ASN A 114 32.18 -6.48 -23.62
N ASN A 115 31.80 -7.68 -23.19
CA ASN A 115 31.90 -8.87 -24.01
C ASN A 115 30.55 -9.18 -24.69
N LYS A 116 30.54 -9.36 -26.02
CA LYS A 116 29.36 -9.77 -26.81
C LYS A 116 28.62 -10.95 -26.18
N ILE A 117 29.37 -11.87 -25.60
CA ILE A 117 28.90 -13.04 -24.85
C ILE A 117 27.96 -12.66 -23.68
N TYR A 118 28.24 -11.57 -22.96
CA TYR A 118 27.40 -11.10 -21.86
C TYR A 118 26.02 -10.61 -22.33
N CYS A 119 25.98 -9.88 -23.46
CA CYS A 119 24.74 -9.43 -24.07
C CYS A 119 23.90 -10.60 -24.59
N ASP A 120 24.52 -11.58 -25.25
CA ASP A 120 23.86 -12.78 -25.75
C ASP A 120 23.27 -13.62 -24.61
N MET A 121 24.00 -13.80 -23.50
CA MET A 121 23.47 -14.49 -22.31
C MET A 121 22.33 -13.73 -21.63
N LYS A 122 22.36 -12.39 -21.63
CA LYS A 122 21.26 -11.56 -21.09
C LYS A 122 20.02 -11.66 -21.97
N PHE A 123 20.18 -11.72 -23.29
CA PHE A 123 19.10 -11.94 -24.24
C PHE A 123 18.51 -13.35 -24.09
N ALA A 124 19.34 -14.38 -23.99
CA ALA A 124 18.90 -15.76 -23.73
C ALA A 124 18.10 -15.88 -22.42
N LYS A 125 18.53 -15.20 -21.36
CA LYS A 125 17.78 -15.12 -20.09
C LYS A 125 16.43 -14.43 -20.24
N TYR A 126 16.36 -13.38 -21.06
CA TYR A 126 15.12 -12.67 -21.35
C TYR A 126 14.14 -13.58 -22.11
N GLU A 127 14.59 -14.21 -23.19
CA GLU A 127 13.77 -15.13 -23.97
C GLU A 127 13.29 -16.33 -23.13
N LEU A 128 14.14 -16.91 -22.28
CA LEU A 128 13.73 -17.97 -21.35
C LEU A 128 12.62 -17.52 -20.38
N ARG A 129 12.68 -16.26 -19.91
CA ARG A 129 11.63 -15.71 -19.05
C ARG A 129 10.34 -15.46 -19.81
N LYS A 130 10.45 -15.01 -21.06
CA LYS A 130 9.33 -14.75 -21.95
C LYS A 130 8.60 -16.05 -22.30
N THR A 131 9.32 -17.08 -22.73
CA THR A 131 8.75 -18.41 -23.02
C THR A 131 8.07 -19.00 -21.80
N CYS A 132 8.71 -18.95 -20.62
CA CYS A 132 8.09 -19.41 -19.38
C CYS A 132 6.77 -18.70 -19.05
N ARG A 133 6.68 -17.38 -19.28
CA ARG A 133 5.44 -16.63 -19.06
C ARG A 133 4.33 -17.07 -20.01
N ILE A 134 4.67 -17.29 -21.28
CA ILE A 134 3.74 -17.75 -22.31
C ILE A 134 3.23 -19.15 -21.95
N GLU A 135 4.10 -20.09 -21.61
CA GLU A 135 3.72 -21.46 -21.23
C GLU A 135 2.78 -21.48 -20.02
N ILE A 136 3.07 -20.68 -18.99
CA ILE A 136 2.21 -20.57 -17.81
C ILE A 136 0.84 -19.99 -18.20
N ALA A 137 0.80 -18.96 -19.03
CA ALA A 137 -0.44 -18.35 -19.50
C ALA A 137 -1.28 -19.33 -20.31
N MET A 138 -0.67 -20.07 -21.25
CA MET A 138 -1.34 -21.10 -22.05
C MET A 138 -1.94 -22.19 -21.17
N LYS A 139 -1.19 -22.66 -20.15
CA LYS A 139 -1.74 -23.66 -19.24
C LYS A 139 -2.94 -23.14 -18.44
N VAL A 140 -2.91 -21.89 -17.97
CA VAL A 140 -4.07 -21.28 -17.29
C VAL A 140 -5.29 -21.23 -18.21
N LEU A 141 -5.09 -20.95 -19.50
CA LEU A 141 -6.18 -20.97 -20.49
C LEU A 141 -6.72 -22.39 -20.71
N ASN A 142 -5.84 -23.39 -20.81
CA ASN A 142 -6.26 -24.78 -20.96
C ASN A 142 -7.01 -25.29 -19.73
N ASP A 143 -6.48 -25.05 -18.52
CA ASP A 143 -7.15 -25.42 -17.25
C ASP A 143 -8.55 -24.75 -17.17
N ARG A 144 -8.68 -23.50 -17.63
CA ARG A 144 -9.98 -22.80 -17.70
C ARG A 144 -10.92 -23.45 -18.71
N GLN A 145 -10.41 -23.85 -19.88
CA GLN A 145 -11.22 -24.51 -20.90
C GLN A 145 -11.71 -25.87 -20.41
N GLU A 146 -10.86 -26.66 -19.75
CA GLU A 146 -11.25 -27.94 -19.14
C GLU A 146 -12.37 -27.76 -18.11
N ILE A 147 -12.33 -26.71 -17.29
CA ILE A 147 -13.42 -26.39 -16.34
C ILE A 147 -14.73 -26.05 -17.07
N LEU A 148 -14.67 -25.28 -18.15
CA LEU A 148 -15.85 -24.93 -18.94
C LEU A 148 -16.44 -26.15 -19.66
N ASP A 149 -15.58 -27.02 -20.19
CA ASP A 149 -15.98 -28.27 -20.83
C ASP A 149 -16.61 -29.24 -19.82
N ALA A 150 -16.04 -29.34 -18.61
CA ALA A 150 -16.61 -30.16 -17.54
C ALA A 150 -18.02 -29.69 -17.14
N ARG A 151 -18.25 -28.37 -17.09
CA ARG A 151 -19.58 -27.77 -16.81
C ARG A 151 -20.63 -28.06 -17.86
N THR A 152 -20.23 -28.30 -19.10
CA THR A 152 -21.17 -28.48 -20.22
C THR A 152 -21.45 -29.93 -20.55
N LYS A 153 -20.58 -30.87 -20.11
CA LYS A 153 -20.66 -32.29 -20.50
C LYS A 153 -20.96 -33.26 -19.36
N HIS A 154 -20.58 -32.99 -18.11
CA HIS A 154 -20.75 -33.96 -17.01
C HIS A 154 -20.82 -33.28 -15.63
N ASP A 155 -22.03 -33.11 -15.10
CA ASP A 155 -22.28 -32.53 -13.78
C ASP A 155 -21.51 -33.25 -12.64
N GLN A 156 -21.32 -34.58 -12.75
CA GLN A 156 -20.58 -35.37 -11.75
C GLN A 156 -19.06 -35.15 -11.75
N ILE A 157 -18.46 -34.71 -12.88
CA ILE A 157 -17.01 -34.45 -12.96
C ILE A 157 -16.68 -33.08 -12.35
N PHE A 158 -17.60 -32.11 -12.47
CA PHE A 158 -17.46 -30.77 -11.90
C PHE A 158 -17.24 -30.79 -10.38
N TYR A 159 -17.98 -31.63 -9.64
CA TYR A 159 -17.82 -31.74 -8.18
C TYR A 159 -16.53 -32.46 -7.75
N LYS A 160 -16.04 -33.42 -8.55
CA LYS A 160 -14.72 -34.04 -8.33
C LYS A 160 -13.56 -33.04 -8.50
N LEU A 161 -13.65 -32.11 -9.46
CA LEU A 161 -12.63 -31.07 -9.69
C LEU A 161 -12.61 -30.00 -8.58
N LEU A 162 -13.76 -29.76 -7.92
CA LEU A 162 -13.88 -28.81 -6.81
C LEU A 162 -13.49 -29.37 -5.44
N GLY A 163 -13.10 -30.64 -5.34
CA GLY A 163 -12.64 -31.26 -4.09
C GLY A 163 -13.71 -31.35 -3.00
N LYS A 164 -14.99 -31.24 -3.36
CA LYS A 164 -16.10 -31.50 -2.43
C LYS A 164 -16.45 -32.97 -2.52
N LYS A 165 -16.14 -33.73 -1.45
CA LYS A 165 -16.75 -35.04 -1.26
C LYS A 165 -18.26 -34.84 -1.17
N GLU A 166 -19.01 -35.57 -1.98
CA GLU A 166 -20.46 -35.72 -1.85
C GLU A 166 -20.76 -36.16 -0.41
N SER A 167 -21.70 -35.47 0.24
CA SER A 167 -22.25 -35.78 1.56
C SER A 167 -23.63 -36.37 1.37
#